data_AF-A0A7X6A9R8-F1
#
_entry.id   AF-A0A7X6A9R8-F1
#
_cell.length_a   1.000
_cell.length_b   1.000
_cell.length_c   1.000
_cell.angle_alpha   90.00
_cell.angle_beta   90.00
_cell.angle_gamma   90.00
#
_symmetry.space_group_name_H-M   'P 1'
#
loop_
_entity.id
_entity.type
_entity.pdbx_description
1 polymer ?
#
loop_
_entity_poly.entity_id
_entity_poly.type
_entity_poly.pdbx_seq_one_letter_code
_entity_poly.pdbx_strand_id
1 'polypeptide(L)' 'VARGYEYFAITDHSKALAMTGGLDARKLRAQWEEIDEIVSRRTEIRVLRGMEVDILIDGQLDLEDALLAELDL' A
#
# COMPACT_ATOMS: atom_id res chain seq x y z
N VAL A 1 24.93 1.85 -2.58
CA VAL A 1 24.93 1.67 -4.05
C VAL A 1 23.53 1.93 -4.55
N ALA A 2 23.33 2.90 -5.45
CA ALA A 2 22.03 3.11 -6.10
C ALA A 2 21.75 1.96 -7.07
N ARG A 3 20.51 1.47 -7.12
CA ARG A 3 20.13 0.28 -7.90
C ARG A 3 19.69 0.58 -9.34
N GLY A 4 19.46 1.85 -9.69
CA GLY A 4 19.01 2.24 -11.03
C GLY A 4 17.55 1.86 -11.34
N TYR A 5 16.71 1.69 -10.32
CA TYR A 5 15.30 1.36 -10.50
C TYR A 5 14.50 2.59 -10.92
N GLU A 6 13.56 2.38 -11.85
CA GLU A 6 12.62 3.41 -12.31
C GLU A 6 11.45 3.60 -11.34
N TYR A 7 11.11 2.55 -10.59
CA TYR A 7 10.02 2.57 -9.62
C TYR A 7 10.29 1.71 -8.38
N PHE A 8 9.53 1.98 -7.34
CA PHE A 8 9.49 1.22 -6.09
C PHE A 8 8.04 1.06 -5.66
N ALA A 9 7.58 -0.17 -5.43
CA ALA A 9 6.23 -0.44 -4.94
C ALA A 9 6.28 -0.70 -3.42
N ILE A 10 5.35 -0.08 -2.70
CA ILE A 10 5.10 -0.36 -1.28
C ILE A 10 3.85 -1.22 -1.23
N THR A 11 3.96 -2.43 -0.68
CA THR A 11 2.87 -3.42 -0.62
C THR A 11 2.76 -3.98 0.79
N ASP A 12 2.36 -3.14 1.74
CA ASP A 12 2.13 -3.58 3.12
C ASP A 12 0.94 -4.54 3.21
N HIS A 13 0.82 -5.27 4.32
CA HIS A 13 -0.26 -6.23 4.52
C HIS A 13 -1.58 -5.57 4.95
N SER A 14 -2.69 -6.15 4.46
CA SER A 14 -4.04 -5.84 4.94
C SER A 14 -4.27 -6.33 6.39
N LYS A 15 -5.47 -6.09 6.91
CA LYS A 15 -5.82 -6.13 8.34
C LYS A 15 -6.02 -7.55 8.92
N ALA A 16 -6.36 -8.56 8.11
CA ALA A 16 -6.90 -9.85 8.56
C ALA A 16 -5.96 -10.61 9.51
N LEU A 17 -4.66 -10.40 9.43
CA LEU A 17 -3.73 -10.80 10.48
C LEU A 17 -3.89 -9.90 11.73
N ALA A 18 -4.88 -10.24 12.56
CA ALA A 18 -5.08 -9.67 13.90
C ALA A 18 -3.82 -9.77 14.80
N MET A 19 -2.85 -10.61 14.44
CA MET A 19 -1.56 -10.74 15.12
C MET A 19 -0.53 -9.64 14.74
N THR A 20 -0.62 -9.01 13.56
CA THR A 20 0.41 -8.07 13.07
C THR A 20 -0.05 -6.62 13.03
N GLY A 21 -1.34 -6.33 13.23
CA GLY A 21 -1.82 -4.96 13.29
C GLY A 21 -1.69 -4.22 11.96
N GLY A 22 -2.00 -4.90 10.85
CA GLY A 22 -1.95 -4.40 9.48
C GLY A 22 -2.71 -3.09 9.22
N LEU A 23 -2.65 -2.64 7.98
CA LEU A 23 -3.24 -1.35 7.59
C LEU A 23 -4.73 -1.50 7.37
N ASP A 24 -5.54 -0.85 8.21
CA ASP A 24 -6.92 -0.54 7.86
C ASP A 24 -6.97 0.65 6.89
N ALA A 25 -8.15 0.93 6.34
CA ALA A 25 -8.37 2.02 5.39
C ALA A 25 -7.83 3.38 5.89
N ARG A 26 -7.92 3.65 7.19
CA ARG A 26 -7.43 4.91 7.77
C ARG A 26 -5.91 4.95 7.80
N LYS A 27 -5.26 3.87 8.26
CA LYS A 27 -3.79 3.80 8.28
C LYS A 27 -3.21 3.81 6.87
N LEU A 28 -3.86 3.16 5.91
CA LEU A 28 -3.45 3.18 4.51
C LEU A 28 -3.50 4.60 3.92
N ARG A 29 -4.59 5.33 4.17
CA ARG A 29 -4.71 6.75 3.76
C ARG A 29 -3.61 7.61 4.37
N ALA A 30 -3.31 7.42 5.66
CA ALA A 30 -2.21 8.14 6.32
C ALA A 30 -0.84 7.82 5.70
N GLN A 31 -0.59 6.54 5.36
CA GLN A 31 0.63 6.16 4.65
C GLN A 31 0.73 6.86 3.29
N TRP A 32 -0.36 6.97 2.54
CA TRP A 32 -0.33 7.65 1.25
C TRP A 32 0.01 9.13 1.38
N GLU A 33 -0.50 9.81 2.42
CA GLU A 33 -0.11 11.19 2.72
C GLU A 33 1.40 11.30 3.00
N GLU A 34 1.98 10.34 3.74
CA GLU A 34 3.42 10.27 3.99
C GLU A 34 4.23 10.03 2.69
N ILE A 35 3.75 9.11 1.84
CA ILE A 35 4.36 8.83 0.52
C ILE A 35 4.34 10.10 -0.33
N ASP A 36 3.21 10.79 -0.41
CA ASP A 36 3.04 12.01 -1.20
C ASP A 36 3.97 13.13 -0.69
N GLU A 37 4.11 13.29 0.63
CA GLU A 37 5.06 14.24 1.21
C GLU A 37 6.50 13.93 0.80
N ILE A 38 6.91 12.65 0.85
CA ILE A 38 8.27 12.22 0.51
C ILE A 38 8.53 12.37 -1.00
N VAL A 39 7.59 11.93 -1.85
CA VAL A 39 7.69 12.00 -3.31
C VAL A 39 7.70 13.46 -3.79
N SER A 40 6.94 14.35 -3.15
CA SER A 40 6.97 15.78 -3.49
C SER A 40 8.37 16.41 -3.29
N ARG A 41 9.19 15.82 -2.41
CA ARG A 41 10.56 16.25 -2.10
C ARG A 41 11.63 15.48 -2.89
N ARG A 42 11.28 14.36 -3.54
CA ARG A 42 12.21 13.46 -4.24
C ARG A 42 11.59 12.92 -5.53
N THR A 43 12.12 13.33 -6.67
CA THR A 43 11.56 13.04 -7.99
C THR A 43 12.28 11.95 -8.78
N GLU A 44 13.32 11.33 -8.21
CA GLU A 44 14.24 10.45 -8.95
C GLU A 44 13.71 9.02 -9.14
N ILE A 45 12.65 8.62 -8.43
CA ILE A 45 12.04 7.29 -8.53
C ILE A 45 10.54 7.39 -8.34
N ARG A 46 9.77 6.67 -9.17
CA ARG A 46 8.31 6.60 -9.01
C ARG A 46 7.95 5.66 -7.86
N VAL A 47 7.15 6.13 -6.92
CA VAL A 47 6.60 5.26 -5.86
C VAL A 47 5.20 4.80 -6.28
N LEU A 48 4.93 3.50 -6.17
CA LEU A 48 3.62 2.89 -6.43
C LEU A 48 3.00 2.48 -5.09
N ARG A 49 1.74 2.87 -4.89
CA ARG A 49 0.94 2.52 -3.72
C ARG A 49 0.27 1.19 -3.99
N GLY A 50 0.78 0.11 -3.42
CA GLY A 50 0.19 -1.22 -3.52
C GLY A 50 -0.21 -1.77 -2.15
N MET A 51 -0.77 -2.98 -2.16
CA MET A 51 -1.14 -3.69 -0.94
C MET A 51 -1.01 -5.20 -1.14
N GLU A 52 -0.49 -5.90 -0.14
CA GLU A 52 -0.61 -7.35 -0.03
C GLU A 52 -1.94 -7.68 0.68
N VAL A 53 -2.95 -8.05 -0.12
CA VAL A 53 -4.33 -8.24 0.36
C VAL A 53 -4.59 -9.71 0.71
N ASP A 54 -5.03 -9.95 1.94
CA ASP A 54 -5.45 -11.27 2.38
C ASP A 54 -6.76 -11.71 1.70
N ILE A 55 -6.81 -12.99 1.33
CA ILE A 55 -8.05 -13.67 0.92
C ILE A 55 -8.63 -14.33 2.17
N LEU A 56 -9.84 -13.91 2.54
CA LEU A 56 -10.58 -14.39 3.70
C LEU A 56 -11.07 -15.84 3.49
N ILE A 57 -11.49 -16.49 4.57
CA ILE A 57 -11.92 -17.90 4.55
C ILE A 57 -13.14 -18.16 3.66
N ASP A 58 -13.95 -17.13 3.42
CA ASP A 58 -15.10 -17.16 2.51
C ASP A 58 -14.75 -16.78 1.06
N GLY A 59 -13.46 -16.50 0.79
CA GLY A 59 -12.94 -16.11 -0.52
C GLY A 59 -13.05 -14.62 -0.83
N GLN A 60 -13.58 -13.80 0.08
CA GLN A 60 -13.58 -12.35 -0.09
C GLN A 60 -12.19 -11.76 0.15
N LEU A 61 -11.96 -10.54 -0.34
CA LEU A 61 -10.76 -9.77 -0.04
C LEU A 61 -10.94 -9.01 1.27
N ASP A 62 -9.86 -8.85 2.03
CA ASP A 62 -9.84 -8.16 3.32
C ASP A 62 -9.91 -6.61 3.22
N LEU A 63 -10.26 -6.10 2.04
CA LEU A 63 -10.42 -4.67 1.72
C LEU A 63 -11.64 -4.48 0.83
N GLU A 64 -12.31 -3.33 1.01
CA GLU A 64 -13.45 -2.95 0.16
C GLU A 64 -12.98 -2.63 -1.27
N ASP A 65 -13.75 -3.04 -2.29
CA ASP A 65 -13.47 -2.80 -3.71
C ASP A 65 -13.18 -1.32 -4.03
N ALA A 66 -13.87 -0.39 -3.36
CA ALA A 66 -13.65 1.04 -3.54
C ALA A 66 -12.22 1.46 -3.17
N LEU A 67 -11.66 0.88 -2.11
CA LEU A 67 -10.30 1.16 -1.67
C LEU A 67 -9.26 0.44 -2.53
N LEU A 68 -9.56 -0.78 -2.99
CA LEU A 68 -8.72 -1.52 -3.94
C LEU A 68 -8.57 -0.75 -5.26
N ALA A 69 -9.63 -0.09 -5.73
CA ALA A 69 -9.60 0.70 -6.96
C ALA A 69 -8.74 1.97 -6.87
N GLU A 70 -8.36 2.39 -5.67
CA GLU A 70 -7.48 3.55 -5.44
C GLU A 70 -5.98 3.17 -5.45
N LEU A 71 -5.64 1.88 -5.32
CA LEU A 71 -4.27 1.38 -5.37
C LEU A 71 -3.72 1.36 -6.81
N ASP A 72 -2.39 1.51 -6.91
CA ASP A 72 -1.67 1.37 -8.17
C ASP A 72 -1.39 -0.10 -8.52
N LEU A 73 -1.29 -0.98 -7.51
CA LEU A 73 -0.93 -2.40 -7.60
C LEU A 73 -1.63 -3.28 -6.56
#